data_AF-X0XJ12-F1
#
_entry.id   AF-X0XJ12-F1
#
_cell.length_a   1.000
_cell.length_b   1.000
_cell.length_c   1.000
_cell.angle_alpha   90.00
_cell.angle_beta   90.00
_cell.angle_gamma   90.00
#
_symmetry.space_group_name_H-M   'P 1'
#
loop_
_entity.id
_entity.type
_entity.pdbx_description
1 polymer ?
#
loop_
_entity_poly.entity_id
_entity_poly.type
_entity_poly.pdbx_seq_one_letter_code
_entity_poly.pdbx_strand_id
1 'polypeptide(L)'
;YDAYPGKVWLYKDELRPQKDLIRFHHRVDNSKDCFNFQVKQQKLEPVRDKLVNPLENLVWGGALVADNFALAGQTRGKYAECPFRGWKYVSKTPAKSHRIRVCLHIDQVRKQDTWDAALRKLIDI
;
A
#
# COMPACT_ATOMS: atom_id res chain seq x y z
N TYR A 1 0.33 -4.35 -21.30
CA TYR A 1 -0.09 -2.97 -20.96
C TYR A 1 0.34 -1.95 -22.03
N ASP A 2 1.28 -2.31 -22.92
CA ASP A 2 1.83 -1.39 -23.95
C ASP A 2 0.96 -1.14 -25.19
N ALA A 3 -0.30 -1.59 -25.20
CA ALA A 3 -1.19 -1.50 -26.36
C ALA A 3 -2.38 -0.54 -26.16
N TYR A 4 -2.55 0.06 -24.98
CA TYR A 4 -3.61 1.05 -24.76
C TYR A 4 -3.13 2.43 -25.23
N PRO A 5 -3.76 3.07 -26.25
CA PRO A 5 -3.29 4.33 -26.81
C PRO A 5 -3.57 5.54 -25.90
N GLY A 6 -4.34 5.36 -24.81
CA GLY A 6 -4.65 6.42 -23.86
C GLY A 6 -3.68 6.49 -22.68
N LYS A 7 -3.91 7.46 -21.79
CA LYS A 7 -3.09 7.63 -20.57
C LYS A 7 -3.55 6.66 -19.49
N VAL A 8 -2.61 5.87 -18.96
CA VAL A 8 -2.81 5.03 -17.76
C VAL A 8 -2.26 5.77 -16.55
N TRP A 9 -3.05 5.82 -15.48
CA TRP A 9 -2.63 6.37 -14.20
C TRP A 9 -2.51 5.25 -13.17
N LEU A 10 -1.43 5.26 -12.41
CA LEU A 10 -1.20 4.34 -11.31
C LEU A 10 -1.06 5.15 -10.02
N TYR A 11 -1.62 4.63 -8.93
CA TYR A 11 -1.42 5.17 -7.61
C TYR A 11 -0.17 4.52 -7.01
N LYS A 12 0.70 5.34 -6.41
CA LYS A 12 1.84 4.83 -5.66
C LYS A 12 1.37 4.32 -4.30
N ASP A 13 2.05 3.31 -3.79
CA ASP A 13 1.88 2.92 -2.40
C ASP A 13 2.37 4.03 -1.46
N GLU A 14 1.68 4.19 -0.34
CA GLU A 14 2.09 5.05 0.75
C GLU A 14 2.92 4.26 1.76
N LEU A 15 4.21 4.59 1.83
CA LEU A 15 5.11 4.10 2.87
C LEU A 15 5.24 5.11 4.01
N ARG A 16 5.04 4.66 5.24
CA ARG A 16 5.20 5.44 6.48
C ARG A 16 6.21 4.74 7.39
N PRO A 17 7.51 5.10 7.29
CA PRO A 17 8.51 4.58 8.22
C PRO A 17 8.26 5.15 9.62
N GLN A 18 8.52 4.35 10.64
CA GLN A 18 8.49 4.74 12.05
C GLN A 18 9.75 4.19 12.72
N LYS A 19 9.90 4.42 14.03
CA LYS A 19 11.14 4.08 14.75
C LYS A 19 11.46 2.58 14.68
N ASP A 20 10.44 1.74 14.82
CA ASP A 20 10.51 0.29 15.03
C ASP A 20 9.68 -0.53 14.03
N LEU A 21 8.99 0.16 13.11
CA LEU A 21 8.21 -0.47 12.06
C LEU A 21 8.18 0.38 10.80
N ILE A 22 7.84 -0.26 9.68
CA ILE A 22 7.45 0.44 8.46
C ILE A 22 6.05 0.00 8.06
N ARG A 23 5.13 0.96 7.95
CA ARG A 23 3.79 0.75 7.42
C ARG A 23 3.78 1.03 5.92
N PHE A 24 3.03 0.25 5.18
CA PHE A 24 2.79 0.47 3.76
C PHE A 24 1.32 0.17 3.45
N HIS A 25 0.71 0.95 2.57
CA HIS A 25 -0.62 0.65 2.06
C HIS A 25 -0.83 1.27 0.70
N HIS A 26 -1.83 0.77 0.01
CA HIS A 26 -2.29 1.30 -1.25
C HIS A 26 -3.80 1.54 -1.17
N ARG A 27 -4.21 2.65 -1.76
CA ARG A 27 -5.60 3.08 -1.88
C ARG A 27 -5.69 3.92 -3.15
N VAL A 28 -6.77 3.72 -3.91
CA VAL A 28 -7.08 4.52 -5.09
C VAL A 28 -8.16 5.55 -4.76
N ASP A 29 -8.16 6.66 -5.49
CA ASP A 29 -9.29 7.59 -5.48
C ASP A 29 -10.48 6.92 -6.18
N ASN A 30 -11.57 6.68 -5.46
CA ASN A 30 -12.78 6.04 -5.99
C ASN A 30 -13.26 6.73 -7.30
N SER A 31 -13.11 8.05 -7.44
CA SER A 31 -13.58 8.76 -8.64
C SER A 31 -12.71 8.55 -9.88
N LYS A 32 -11.50 7.99 -9.70
CA LYS A 32 -10.46 7.85 -10.72
C LYS A 32 -9.88 6.44 -10.75
N ASP A 33 -10.61 5.46 -10.20
CA ASP A 33 -10.23 4.06 -10.29
C ASP A 33 -10.41 3.53 -11.74
N CYS A 34 -9.80 2.37 -12.03
CA CYS A 34 -9.89 1.79 -13.36
C CYS A 34 -11.29 1.28 -13.70
N PHE A 35 -12.12 0.97 -12.69
CA PHE A 35 -13.48 0.50 -12.87
C PHE A 35 -14.37 1.62 -13.45
N ASN A 36 -14.42 2.78 -12.79
CA ASN A 36 -15.19 3.94 -13.22
C ASN A 36 -14.67 4.48 -14.57
N PHE A 37 -13.36 4.40 -14.79
CA PHE A 37 -12.78 4.67 -16.09
C PHE A 37 -13.33 3.74 -17.18
N GLN A 38 -13.37 2.43 -16.95
CA GLN A 38 -13.86 1.44 -17.91
C GLN A 38 -15.36 1.55 -18.15
N VAL A 39 -16.16 1.80 -17.11
CA VAL A 39 -17.61 2.06 -17.23
C VAL A 39 -17.86 3.18 -18.23
N LYS A 40 -17.13 4.30 -18.09
CA LYS A 40 -17.23 5.43 -19.02
C LYS A 40 -16.71 5.08 -20.43
N GLN A 41 -15.56 4.42 -20.51
CA GLN A 41 -14.95 4.03 -21.78
C GLN A 41 -15.87 3.14 -22.62
N GLN A 42 -16.64 2.26 -21.97
CA GLN A 42 -17.53 1.29 -22.59
C GLN A 42 -18.97 1.78 -22.72
N LYS A 43 -19.27 3.03 -22.35
CA LYS A 43 -20.61 3.62 -22.37
C LYS A 43 -21.62 2.87 -21.49
N LEU A 44 -21.16 2.34 -20.36
CA LEU A 44 -21.95 1.55 -19.41
C LEU A 44 -22.52 2.39 -18.25
N GLU A 45 -22.38 3.72 -18.29
CA GLU A 45 -22.92 4.61 -17.25
C GLU A 45 -24.41 4.34 -16.94
N PRO A 46 -25.30 4.05 -17.90
CA PRO A 46 -26.72 3.77 -17.61
C PRO A 46 -26.94 2.53 -16.73
N VAL A 47 -25.96 1.62 -16.64
CA VAL A 47 -26.04 0.39 -15.82
C VAL A 47 -24.99 0.36 -14.72
N ARG A 48 -24.28 1.47 -14.46
CA ARG A 48 -23.18 1.53 -13.48
C ARG A 48 -23.56 0.94 -12.13
N ASP A 49 -24.74 1.28 -11.61
CA ASP A 49 -25.16 0.85 -10.27
C ASP A 49 -25.55 -0.63 -10.19
N LYS A 50 -25.60 -1.33 -11.32
CA LYS A 50 -25.77 -2.79 -11.40
C LYS A 50 -24.43 -3.53 -11.43
N LEU A 51 -23.32 -2.80 -11.50
CA LEU A 51 -21.97 -3.35 -11.58
C LEU A 51 -21.25 -3.18 -10.23
N VAL A 52 -20.53 -4.23 -9.80
CA VAL A 52 -19.76 -4.20 -8.55
C VAL A 52 -18.40 -3.56 -8.81
N ASN A 53 -18.07 -2.49 -8.08
CA ASN A 53 -16.74 -1.91 -8.06
C ASN A 53 -15.89 -2.51 -6.93
N PRO A 54 -14.96 -3.45 -7.19
CA PRO A 54 -14.14 -4.06 -6.14
C PRO A 54 -13.07 -3.10 -5.58
N LEU A 55 -12.81 -1.98 -6.26
CA LEU A 55 -11.82 -0.99 -5.84
C LEU A 55 -12.41 0.11 -4.95
N GLU A 56 -13.73 0.21 -4.89
CA GLU A 56 -14.40 1.22 -4.08
C GLU A 56 -14.04 1.05 -2.60
N ASN A 57 -13.44 2.10 -2.03
CA ASN A 57 -12.96 2.16 -0.65
C ASN A 57 -11.93 1.10 -0.27
N LEU A 58 -11.34 0.40 -1.24
CA LEU A 58 -10.36 -0.66 -0.99
C LEU A 58 -9.06 -0.07 -0.44
N VAL A 59 -8.62 -0.62 0.69
CA VAL A 59 -7.27 -0.42 1.24
C VAL A 59 -6.64 -1.77 1.50
N TRP A 60 -5.42 -1.93 1.03
CA TRP A 60 -4.61 -3.12 1.26
C TRP A 60 -3.17 -2.73 1.54
N GLY A 61 -2.49 -3.54 2.34
CA GLY A 61 -1.13 -3.26 2.77
C GLY A 61 -0.83 -3.92 4.10
N GLY A 62 0.06 -3.32 4.87
CA GLY A 62 0.47 -3.87 6.14
C GLY A 62 1.57 -3.09 6.85
N ALA A 63 2.25 -3.80 7.74
CA ALA A 63 3.44 -3.32 8.41
C ALA A 63 4.49 -4.43 8.52
N LEU A 64 5.76 -4.05 8.40
CA LEU A 64 6.88 -4.85 8.87
C LEU A 64 7.26 -4.36 10.26
N VAL A 65 7.23 -5.24 11.26
CA VAL A 65 7.49 -4.92 12.67
C VAL A 65 8.57 -5.84 13.22
N ALA A 66 9.46 -5.31 14.05
CA ALA A 66 10.46 -6.11 14.76
C ALA A 66 10.87 -5.45 16.08
N ASP A 67 11.04 -6.27 17.13
CA ASP A 67 11.32 -5.78 18.49
C ASP A 67 12.67 -5.04 18.57
N ASN A 68 13.67 -5.53 17.81
CA ASN A 68 15.02 -4.99 17.76
C ASN A 68 15.24 -4.05 16.54
N PHE A 69 14.22 -3.39 15.99
CA PHE A 69 14.37 -2.47 14.84
C PHE A 69 14.58 -1.00 15.23
N ALA A 70 15.60 -0.37 14.65
CA ALA A 70 15.78 1.07 14.67
C ALA A 70 15.92 1.61 13.24
N LEU A 71 15.08 2.57 12.88
CA LEU A 71 15.25 3.32 11.64
C LEU A 71 16.60 4.05 11.65
N ALA A 72 17.47 3.70 10.72
CA ALA A 72 18.83 4.24 10.58
C ALA A 72 18.99 5.19 9.38
N GLY A 73 17.92 5.38 8.59
CA GLY A 73 17.89 6.36 7.52
C GLY A 73 17.28 5.82 6.23
N GLN A 74 17.64 6.45 5.12
CA GLN A 74 17.14 6.09 3.79
C GLN A 74 18.28 5.60 2.91
N THR A 75 17.92 4.83 1.88
CA THR A 75 18.81 4.46 0.79
C THR A 75 18.16 4.82 -0.54
N ARG A 76 18.98 5.02 -1.57
CA ARG A 76 18.54 5.20 -2.95
C ARG A 76 19.44 4.35 -3.83
N GLY A 77 18.90 3.87 -4.92
CA GLY A 77 19.64 3.03 -5.86
C GLY A 77 18.87 2.81 -7.14
N LYS A 78 19.32 1.84 -7.92
CA LYS A 78 18.73 1.44 -9.19
C LYS A 78 18.76 -0.08 -9.26
N TYR A 79 17.62 -0.70 -9.53
CA TYR A 79 17.50 -2.14 -9.72
C TYR A 79 16.79 -2.39 -11.04
N ALA A 80 17.40 -3.21 -11.93
CA ALA A 80 16.86 -3.49 -13.26
C ALA A 80 16.42 -2.23 -14.02
N GLU A 81 17.31 -1.24 -14.10
CA GLU A 81 17.05 0.08 -14.68
C GLU A 81 15.99 0.96 -13.99
N CYS A 82 15.36 0.47 -12.92
CA CYS A 82 14.35 1.19 -12.16
C CYS A 82 14.95 1.88 -10.91
N PRO A 83 14.93 3.21 -10.81
CA PRO A 83 15.39 3.90 -9.62
C PRO A 83 14.46 3.63 -8.43
N PHE A 84 15.04 3.39 -7.25
CA PHE A 84 14.28 3.17 -6.02
C PHE A 84 14.74 4.06 -4.87
N ARG A 85 13.84 4.23 -3.91
CA ARG A 85 14.12 4.76 -2.57
C ARG A 85 13.68 3.73 -1.54
N GLY A 86 14.54 3.47 -0.57
CA GLY A 86 14.28 2.51 0.51
C GLY A 86 14.55 3.12 1.89
N TRP A 87 14.18 2.37 2.92
CA TRP A 87 14.39 2.70 4.32
C TRP A 87 15.29 1.64 4.97
N LYS A 88 16.31 2.09 5.69
CA LYS A 88 17.28 1.23 6.35
C LYS A 88 16.89 1.07 7.81
N TYR A 89 16.74 -0.17 8.25
CA TYR A 89 16.59 -0.51 9.66
C TYR A 89 17.82 -1.30 10.11
N VAL A 90 18.30 -0.98 11.30
CA VAL A 90 19.39 -1.70 11.97
C VAL A 90 18.90 -2.29 13.29
N SER A 91 19.68 -3.17 13.88
CA SER A 91 19.38 -3.69 15.19
C SER A 91 19.63 -2.63 16.27
N LYS A 92 18.71 -2.47 17.23
CA LYS A 92 18.92 -1.57 18.40
C LYS A 92 20.10 -2.05 19.25
N THR A 93 20.22 -3.37 19.41
CA THR A 93 21.33 -4.05 20.09
C THR A 93 21.96 -5.11 19.18
N PRO A 94 23.24 -5.47 19.38
CA PRO A 94 23.87 -6.58 18.65
C PRO A 94 23.07 -7.87 18.81
N ALA A 95 22.75 -8.52 17.70
CA ALA A 95 22.00 -9.76 17.68
C ALA A 95 22.50 -10.67 16.55
N LYS A 96 22.51 -11.98 16.81
CA LYS A 96 22.84 -13.01 15.81
C LYS A 96 21.62 -13.54 15.06
N SER A 97 20.41 -13.22 15.56
CA SER A 97 19.13 -13.64 14.98
C SER A 97 18.16 -12.47 15.03
N HIS A 98 17.37 -12.31 13.97
CA HIS A 98 16.37 -11.26 13.83
C HIS A 98 15.03 -11.88 13.46
N ARG A 99 13.99 -11.52 14.23
CA ARG A 99 12.61 -11.89 13.93
C ARG A 99 11.88 -10.65 13.42
N ILE A 100 11.37 -10.76 12.20
CA ILE A 100 10.51 -9.74 11.57
C ILE A 100 9.14 -10.37 11.41
N ARG A 101 8.09 -9.67 11.83
CA ARG A 101 6.70 -10.04 11.53
C ARG A 101 6.20 -9.16 10.39
N VAL A 102 5.46 -9.78 9.48
CA VAL A 102 4.76 -9.08 8.41
C VAL A 102 3.27 -9.20 8.71
N CYS A 103 2.66 -8.08 9.10
CA CYS A 103 1.23 -7.99 9.40
C CYS A 103 0.53 -7.42 8.17
N LEU A 104 -0.39 -8.17 7.55
CA LEU A 104 -1.12 -7.73 6.36
C LEU A 104 -2.60 -7.52 6.69
N HIS A 105 -3.19 -6.49 6.09
CA HIS A 105 -4.60 -6.17 6.24
C HIS A 105 -5.18 -5.66 4.93
N ILE A 106 -6.38 -6.14 4.61
CA ILE A 106 -7.19 -5.71 3.46
C ILE A 106 -8.60 -5.44 3.97
N ASP A 107 -9.18 -4.31 3.56
CA ASP A 107 -10.55 -3.94 3.91
C ASP A 107 -11.13 -2.91 2.92
N GLN A 108 -12.45 -2.80 2.86
CA GLN A 108 -13.17 -1.78 2.09
C GLN A 108 -13.78 -0.74 3.05
N VAL A 109 -12.99 0.27 3.42
CA VAL A 109 -13.38 1.29 4.40
C VAL A 109 -13.25 2.71 3.86
N ARG A 110 -14.23 3.55 4.13
CA ARG A 110 -14.23 4.94 3.63
C ARG A 110 -13.08 5.77 4.20
N LYS A 111 -12.79 5.62 5.51
CA LYS A 111 -11.78 6.40 6.22
C LYS A 111 -10.48 5.61 6.39
N GLN A 112 -9.35 6.25 6.10
CA GLN A 112 -8.02 5.64 6.30
C GLN A 112 -7.77 5.27 7.76
N ASP A 113 -8.22 6.10 8.70
CA ASP A 113 -8.04 5.87 10.14
C ASP A 113 -8.68 4.57 10.63
N THR A 114 -9.77 4.14 9.99
CA THR A 114 -10.43 2.86 10.31
C THR A 114 -9.53 1.68 9.96
N TRP A 115 -8.92 1.70 8.78
CA TRP A 115 -7.96 0.67 8.36
C TRP A 115 -6.69 0.70 9.21
N ASP A 116 -6.18 1.91 9.52
CA ASP A 116 -5.00 2.10 10.36
C ASP A 116 -5.21 1.52 11.77
N ALA A 117 -6.41 1.71 12.35
CA ALA A 117 -6.76 1.15 13.65
C ALA A 117 -6.85 -0.38 13.64
N ALA A 118 -7.40 -0.97 12.57
CA ALA A 118 -7.48 -2.42 12.41
C ALA A 118 -6.09 -3.05 12.22
N LEU A 119 -5.23 -2.44 11.40
CA LEU A 119 -3.84 -2.89 11.25
C LEU A 119 -3.09 -2.83 12.57
N ARG A 120 -3.29 -1.78 13.38
CA ARG A 120 -2.63 -1.67 14.69
C ARG A 120 -2.98 -2.84 15.61
N LYS A 121 -4.25 -3.26 15.64
CA LYS A 121 -4.67 -4.43 16.41
C LYS A 121 -3.92 -5.70 15.99
N LEU A 122 -3.61 -5.88 14.70
CA LEU A 122 -2.84 -7.02 14.20
C LEU A 122 -1.35 -6.95 14.57
N ILE A 123 -0.80 -5.75 14.67
CA ILE A 123 0.59 -5.53 15.09
C ILE A 123 0.78 -5.92 16.56
N ASP A 124 -0.24 -5.64 17.37
CA ASP A 124 -0.24 -5.87 18.82
C ASP A 124 -0.50 -7.35 19.22
N ILE A 125 -0.72 -8.25 18.26
CA ILE A 125 -0.79 -9.72 18.45
C ILE A 125 0.61 -10.31 18.53
#